data_AF-A0AAV9DXI0-F1
#
_entry.id   AF-A0AAV9DXI0-F1
#
_cell.length_a   1.000
_cell.length_b   1.000
_cell.length_c   1.000
_cell.angle_alpha   90.00
_cell.angle_beta   90.00
_cell.angle_gamma   90.00
#
_symmetry.space_group_name_H-M   'P 1'
#
loop_
_entity.id
_entity.type
_entity.pdbx_description
1 polymer ?
#
loop_
_entity_poly.entity_id
_entity_poly.type
_entity_poly.pdbx_seq_one_letter_code
_entity_poly.pdbx_strand_id
1 'polypeptide(L)'
;MAKTEDDCGIGGEFPLVDRNAISEIEPNHQIRTPFSFPKAILMANAIMLVLPCEAWAETCEADNSLFNMPLLFGIALIGATVGGLLARQRKGELKRLNDQLRQINAALRRQAKIESYAPNLSYAPVGRMPETEVIVDPRKEQLLTNLKTGKNYLRNQEPEKAFEEFKAALELARNIGDRIEEKKAARGLGASLQRQGKYSEAIKYHSLVMKISQAMGEDSGNTEAYGAIADCYTELGDLERAGKFYDKYIARLEKD
;
A
#
# COMPACT_ATOMS: atom_id res chain seq x y z
N MET A 1 -17.70 3.43 -62.04
CA MET A 1 -16.80 3.93 -60.97
C MET A 1 -16.44 2.70 -60.13
N ALA A 2 -15.32 1.99 -60.37
CA ALA A 2 -13.94 2.29 -59.94
C ALA A 2 -13.90 2.66 -58.44
N LYS A 3 -13.22 2.00 -57.50
CA LYS A 3 -11.95 1.22 -57.44
C LYS A 3 -11.93 0.45 -56.10
N THR A 4 -11.64 -0.87 -56.06
CA THR A 4 -10.37 -1.54 -55.64
C THR A 4 -9.90 -1.32 -54.20
N GLU A 5 -9.97 -2.37 -53.37
CA GLU A 5 -9.03 -2.63 -52.27
C GLU A 5 -8.45 -4.04 -52.48
N ASP A 6 -7.12 -4.10 -52.46
CA ASP A 6 -6.29 -5.25 -52.74
C ASP A 6 -6.14 -6.13 -51.48
N ASP A 7 -6.52 -7.40 -51.58
CA ASP A 7 -6.16 -8.46 -50.64
C ASP A 7 -5.35 -9.52 -51.42
N CYS A 8 -4.05 -9.64 -51.13
CA CYS A 8 -3.26 -10.79 -51.55
C CYS A 8 -2.02 -10.97 -50.66
N GLY A 9 -1.90 -12.16 -50.05
CA GLY A 9 -0.74 -12.57 -49.26
C GLY A 9 -0.86 -14.03 -48.85
N ILE A 10 -0.76 -14.93 -49.84
CA ILE A 10 -0.81 -16.39 -49.72
C ILE A 10 0.50 -16.97 -49.14
N GLY A 11 0.36 -17.81 -48.11
CA GLY A 11 0.87 -19.19 -48.02
C GLY A 11 2.35 -19.55 -48.27
N GLY A 12 2.96 -20.20 -47.28
CA GLY A 12 4.14 -21.05 -47.41
C GLY A 12 4.26 -22.02 -46.23
N GLU A 13 4.24 -23.33 -46.52
CA GLU A 13 4.07 -24.49 -45.63
C GLU A 13 5.40 -25.12 -45.11
N PHE A 14 5.37 -25.59 -43.84
CA PHE A 14 6.03 -26.77 -43.20
C PHE A 14 7.59 -26.92 -43.19
N PRO A 15 8.23 -27.77 -42.31
CA PRO A 15 7.68 -28.68 -41.30
C PRO A 15 8.33 -28.62 -39.88
N LEU A 16 7.68 -29.36 -38.97
CA LEU A 16 8.11 -29.81 -37.65
C LEU A 16 9.42 -30.63 -37.70
N VAL A 17 10.29 -30.46 -36.70
CA VAL A 17 11.34 -31.44 -36.38
C VAL A 17 11.33 -31.75 -34.89
N ASP A 18 11.37 -33.06 -34.64
CA ASP A 18 11.07 -33.77 -33.41
C ASP A 18 11.99 -33.50 -32.21
N ARG A 19 11.37 -33.66 -31.05
CA ARG A 19 12.04 -33.90 -29.76
C ARG A 19 12.58 -35.34 -29.73
N ASN A 20 13.79 -35.47 -29.19
CA ASN A 20 14.49 -36.70 -28.76
C ASN A 20 15.46 -37.33 -29.76
N ALA A 21 16.72 -36.93 -29.63
CA ALA A 21 17.85 -37.85 -29.72
C ALA A 21 18.80 -37.54 -28.55
N ILE A 22 18.93 -38.52 -27.66
CA ILE A 22 19.76 -38.56 -26.46
C ILE A 22 21.06 -39.29 -26.84
N SER A 23 22.23 -38.79 -26.41
CA SER A 23 23.27 -39.59 -25.75
C SER A 23 24.51 -38.76 -25.39
N GLU A 24 24.83 -38.80 -24.10
CA GLU A 24 26.17 -38.93 -23.50
C GLU A 24 27.33 -38.07 -23.98
N ILE A 25 27.69 -37.04 -23.19
CA ILE A 25 29.11 -36.69 -22.94
C ILE A 25 29.26 -36.24 -21.47
N GLU A 26 30.10 -36.95 -20.71
CA GLU A 26 30.49 -36.70 -19.31
C GLU A 26 31.17 -35.32 -19.09
N PRO A 27 31.13 -34.75 -17.86
CA PRO A 27 31.88 -33.54 -17.53
C PRO A 27 33.23 -33.92 -16.90
N ASN A 28 34.35 -33.70 -17.61
CA ASN A 28 35.66 -33.75 -16.98
C ASN A 28 36.64 -32.73 -17.57
N HIS A 29 36.63 -31.51 -17.05
CA HIS A 29 37.87 -30.76 -16.92
C HIS A 29 37.83 -29.75 -15.77
N GLN A 30 38.62 -30.06 -14.76
CA GLN A 30 39.04 -29.17 -13.69
C GLN A 30 39.80 -27.98 -14.29
N ILE A 31 39.41 -26.74 -13.96
CA ILE A 31 40.34 -25.61 -14.02
C ILE A 31 40.57 -25.13 -12.60
N ARG A 32 41.79 -25.43 -12.15
CA ARG A 32 42.40 -25.06 -10.88
C ARG A 32 42.43 -23.54 -10.70
N THR A 33 42.07 -23.13 -9.49
CA THR A 33 42.27 -21.80 -8.89
C THR A 33 43.68 -21.25 -9.09
N PRO A 34 43.84 -19.92 -9.08
CA PRO A 34 44.62 -19.36 -7.96
C PRO A 34 44.07 -18.02 -7.49
N PHE A 35 43.94 -17.80 -6.18
CA PHE A 35 44.56 -16.66 -5.48
C PHE A 35 44.22 -16.69 -3.99
N SER A 36 45.27 -16.59 -3.17
CA SER A 36 45.26 -16.71 -1.72
C SER A 36 44.71 -15.42 -1.07
N PHE A 37 43.46 -15.48 -0.59
CA PHE A 37 42.72 -14.35 0.00
C PHE A 37 43.07 -13.88 1.43
N PRO A 38 43.91 -14.53 2.28
CA PRO A 38 43.97 -14.12 3.69
C PRO A 38 44.97 -12.99 4.01
N LYS A 39 45.92 -12.65 3.11
CA LYS A 39 46.98 -11.67 3.45
C LYS A 39 46.58 -10.20 3.22
N ALA A 40 45.65 -9.92 2.29
CA ALA A 40 45.24 -8.55 1.96
C ALA A 40 44.34 -7.92 3.03
N ILE A 41 43.51 -8.73 3.70
CA ILE A 41 42.56 -8.27 4.74
C ILE A 41 43.31 -7.89 6.02
N LEU A 42 44.41 -8.58 6.33
CA LEU A 42 45.20 -8.31 7.54
C LEU A 42 45.93 -6.95 7.47
N MET A 43 46.43 -6.58 6.28
CA MET A 43 47.13 -5.31 6.07
C MET A 43 46.18 -4.10 6.08
N ALA A 44 44.95 -4.27 5.58
CA ALA A 44 43.93 -3.21 5.61
C ALA A 44 43.46 -2.88 7.04
N ASN A 45 43.30 -3.91 7.89
CA ASN A 45 42.90 -3.72 9.29
C ASN A 45 43.99 -3.10 10.16
N ALA A 46 45.27 -3.30 9.82
CA ALA A 46 46.39 -2.69 10.55
C ALA A 46 46.48 -1.16 10.34
N ILE A 47 46.08 -0.66 9.17
CA ILE A 47 46.15 0.78 8.84
C ILE A 47 45.04 1.58 9.55
N MET A 48 43.90 0.95 9.85
CA MET A 48 42.79 1.57 10.60
C MET A 48 43.08 1.82 12.10
N LEU A 49 44.09 1.16 12.67
CA LEU A 49 44.39 1.20 14.12
C LEU A 49 45.46 2.23 14.51
N VAL A 50 46.10 2.90 13.55
CA VAL A 50 47.30 3.73 13.81
C VAL A 50 47.07 5.24 13.60
N LEU A 51 45.87 5.68 13.21
CA LEU A 51 45.57 7.10 13.07
C LEU A 51 44.56 7.56 14.14
N PRO A 52 44.90 8.55 15.00
CA PRO A 52 43.97 9.09 15.99
C PRO A 52 42.80 9.82 15.31
N CYS A 53 41.59 9.54 15.77
CA CYS A 53 40.28 9.94 15.22
C CYS A 53 39.90 11.43 15.40
N GLU A 54 40.84 12.36 15.40
CA GLU A 54 40.49 13.79 15.44
C GLU A 54 40.96 14.48 14.16
N ALA A 55 40.01 15.17 13.50
CA ALA A 55 40.17 16.12 12.40
C ALA A 55 39.87 15.66 10.96
N TRP A 56 38.65 15.18 10.65
CA TRP A 56 38.13 15.17 9.26
C TRP A 56 36.66 15.60 9.17
N ALA A 57 36.31 16.73 9.82
CA ALA A 57 35.03 17.41 9.59
C ALA A 57 35.18 18.80 8.94
N GLU A 58 36.40 19.27 8.67
CA GLU A 58 36.64 20.58 8.08
C GLU A 58 37.76 20.49 7.04
N THR A 59 37.36 20.30 5.79
CA THR A 59 37.78 21.05 4.59
C THR A 59 37.09 20.44 3.37
N CYS A 60 35.82 20.80 3.15
CA CYS A 60 35.19 20.64 1.84
C CYS A 60 35.44 21.90 1.00
N GLU A 61 36.72 22.22 0.78
CA GLU A 61 37.26 23.14 -0.23
C GLU A 61 38.69 22.65 -0.50
N ALA A 62 39.21 22.49 -1.71
CA ALA A 62 38.70 22.50 -3.07
C ALA A 62 39.63 21.54 -3.89
N ASP A 63 39.34 21.36 -5.18
CA ASP A 63 40.32 20.92 -6.18
C ASP A 63 40.79 19.46 -6.16
N ASN A 64 40.02 18.59 -6.85
CA ASN A 64 40.52 17.50 -7.70
C ASN A 64 39.37 16.95 -8.55
N SER A 65 38.90 17.76 -9.51
CA SER A 65 37.72 17.50 -10.36
C SER A 65 37.93 16.47 -11.49
N LEU A 66 39.12 15.87 -11.60
CA LEU A 66 39.45 14.94 -12.69
C LEU A 66 39.40 13.45 -12.29
N PHE A 67 39.65 13.12 -11.02
CA PHE A 67 39.72 11.72 -10.54
C PHE A 67 38.58 11.31 -9.61
N ASN A 68 37.82 12.26 -9.04
CA ASN A 68 36.75 11.95 -8.07
C ASN A 68 35.42 11.56 -8.76
N MET A 69 35.14 12.14 -9.94
CA MET A 69 34.00 11.75 -10.78
C MET A 69 33.99 10.25 -11.14
N PRO A 70 35.07 9.66 -11.72
CA PRO A 70 35.06 8.25 -12.08
C PRO A 70 34.96 7.30 -10.87
N LEU A 71 35.48 7.70 -9.70
CA LEU A 71 35.37 6.91 -8.46
C LEU A 71 33.93 6.84 -7.95
N LEU A 72 33.23 7.99 -7.92
CA LEU A 72 31.82 8.06 -7.51
C LEU A 72 30.91 7.30 -8.48
N PHE A 73 31.18 7.36 -9.79
CA PHE A 73 30.49 6.52 -10.78
C PHE A 73 30.73 5.03 -10.55
N GLY A 74 31.95 4.64 -10.18
CA GLY A 74 32.28 3.26 -9.81
C GLY A 74 31.50 2.76 -8.59
N ILE A 75 31.46 3.55 -7.52
CA ILE A 75 30.70 3.22 -6.30
C ILE A 75 29.20 3.15 -6.59
N ALA A 76 28.67 4.08 -7.40
CA ALA A 76 27.27 4.08 -7.80
C ALA A 76 26.91 2.86 -8.68
N LEU A 77 27.77 2.46 -9.61
CA LEU A 77 27.57 1.25 -10.43
C LEU A 77 27.61 -0.03 -9.58
N ILE A 78 28.54 -0.12 -8.63
CA ILE A 78 28.62 -1.27 -7.71
C ILE A 78 27.39 -1.30 -6.81
N GLY A 79 26.97 -0.16 -6.26
CA GLY A 79 25.76 -0.04 -5.45
C GLY A 79 24.48 -0.42 -6.23
N ALA A 80 24.37 0.04 -7.48
CA ALA A 80 23.23 -0.28 -8.36
C ALA A 80 23.19 -1.76 -8.76
N THR A 81 24.35 -2.37 -9.05
CA THR A 81 24.43 -3.78 -9.44
C THR A 81 24.16 -4.72 -8.26
N VAL A 82 24.80 -4.47 -7.11
CA VAL A 82 24.60 -5.28 -5.89
C VAL A 82 23.20 -5.07 -5.31
N GLY A 83 22.74 -3.82 -5.18
CA GLY A 83 21.40 -3.50 -4.69
C GLY A 83 20.29 -4.02 -5.60
N GLY A 84 20.49 -3.92 -6.93
CA GLY A 84 19.57 -4.45 -7.92
C GLY A 84 19.47 -5.99 -7.88
N LEU A 85 20.60 -6.69 -7.69
CA LEU A 85 20.62 -8.15 -7.58
C LEU A 85 19.95 -8.62 -6.29
N LEU A 86 20.25 -7.98 -5.15
CA LEU A 86 19.66 -8.32 -3.86
C LEU A 86 18.14 -8.07 -3.84
N ALA A 87 17.69 -6.97 -4.45
CA ALA A 87 16.27 -6.65 -4.59
C ALA A 87 15.54 -7.67 -5.48
N ARG A 88 16.18 -8.12 -6.57
CA ARG A 88 15.62 -9.17 -7.45
C ARG A 88 15.54 -10.51 -6.74
N GLN A 89 16.53 -10.86 -5.92
CA GLN A 89 16.53 -12.09 -5.13
C GLN A 89 15.40 -12.09 -4.10
N ARG A 90 15.26 -11.01 -3.30
CA ARG A 90 14.16 -10.85 -2.34
C ARG A 90 12.80 -10.86 -3.01
N LYS A 91 12.64 -10.21 -4.18
CA LYS A 91 11.39 -10.21 -4.93
C LYS A 91 10.99 -11.61 -5.42
N GLY A 92 11.98 -12.43 -5.81
CA GLY A 92 11.76 -13.83 -6.19
C GLY A 92 11.28 -14.69 -5.02
N GLU A 93 11.94 -14.57 -3.87
CA GLU A 93 11.55 -15.24 -2.63
C GLU A 93 10.17 -14.80 -2.14
N LEU A 94 9.88 -13.50 -2.13
CA LEU A 94 8.57 -12.98 -1.74
C LEU A 94 7.46 -13.48 -2.65
N LYS A 95 7.71 -13.54 -3.97
CA LYS A 95 6.74 -14.03 -4.94
C LYS A 95 6.47 -15.52 -4.72
N ARG A 96 7.52 -16.32 -4.50
CA ARG A 96 7.39 -17.74 -4.15
C ARG A 96 6.61 -17.93 -2.85
N LEU A 97 6.90 -17.16 -1.81
CA LEU A 97 6.21 -17.25 -0.52
C LEU A 97 4.72 -16.89 -0.64
N ASN A 98 4.40 -15.87 -1.44
CA ASN A 98 3.01 -15.46 -1.70
C ASN A 98 2.25 -16.52 -2.53
N ASP A 99 2.89 -17.08 -3.56
CA ASP A 99 2.32 -18.17 -4.35
C ASP A 99 2.10 -19.42 -3.49
N GLN A 100 3.03 -19.75 -2.60
CA GLN A 100 2.88 -20.82 -1.60
C GLN A 100 1.71 -20.54 -0.66
N LEU A 101 1.59 -19.32 -0.12
CA LEU A 101 0.46 -18.94 0.74
C LEU A 101 -0.87 -19.10 -0.01
N ARG A 102 -0.91 -18.70 -1.28
CA ARG A 102 -2.09 -18.84 -2.14
C ARG A 102 -2.43 -20.31 -2.39
N GLN A 103 -1.43 -21.16 -2.60
CA GLN A 103 -1.62 -22.61 -2.75
C GLN A 103 -2.11 -23.25 -1.45
N ILE A 104 -1.53 -22.90 -0.29
CA ILE A 104 -1.97 -23.37 1.03
C ILE A 104 -3.41 -22.94 1.29
N ASN A 105 -3.74 -21.67 1.05
CA ASN A 105 -5.11 -21.18 1.19
C ASN A 105 -6.09 -21.87 0.23
N ALA A 106 -5.65 -22.20 -0.99
CA ALA A 106 -6.47 -22.96 -1.94
C ALA A 106 -6.63 -24.44 -1.51
N ALA A 107 -5.58 -25.06 -0.96
CA ALA A 107 -5.59 -26.42 -0.45
C ALA A 107 -6.48 -26.54 0.80
N LEU A 108 -6.35 -25.62 1.75
CA LEU A 108 -7.22 -25.53 2.92
C LEU A 108 -8.70 -25.34 2.53
N ARG A 109 -8.99 -24.54 1.51
CA ARG A 109 -10.36 -24.42 0.96
C ARG A 109 -10.85 -25.72 0.32
N ARG A 110 -9.99 -26.46 -0.38
CA ARG A 110 -10.34 -27.78 -0.94
C ARG A 110 -10.56 -28.80 0.17
N GLN A 111 -9.72 -28.78 1.20
CA GLN A 111 -9.83 -29.68 2.34
C GLN A 111 -11.10 -29.40 3.15
N ALA A 112 -11.39 -28.12 3.46
CA ALA A 112 -12.66 -27.72 4.05
C ALA A 112 -13.86 -28.12 3.18
N LYS A 113 -13.72 -28.11 1.85
CA LYS A 113 -14.76 -28.56 0.91
C LYS A 113 -14.95 -30.09 0.91
N ILE A 114 -13.90 -30.85 1.21
CA ILE A 114 -13.94 -32.32 1.31
C ILE A 114 -14.46 -32.74 2.70
N GLU A 115 -14.06 -32.04 3.77
CA GLU A 115 -14.55 -32.25 5.13
C GLU A 115 -16.00 -31.78 5.31
N SER A 116 -16.44 -30.77 4.53
CA SER A 116 -17.86 -30.40 4.41
C SER A 116 -18.68 -31.39 3.58
N TYR A 117 -18.05 -32.40 2.98
CA TYR A 117 -18.73 -33.48 2.27
C TYR A 117 -19.22 -34.54 3.27
N ALA A 118 -20.02 -34.11 4.25
CA ALA A 118 -21.00 -34.98 4.86
C ALA A 118 -21.96 -35.42 3.73
N PRO A 119 -22.17 -36.72 3.48
CA PRO A 119 -22.73 -37.23 2.22
C PRO A 119 -24.18 -36.85 1.92
N ASN A 120 -24.82 -36.05 2.79
CA ASN A 120 -26.22 -35.64 2.68
C ASN A 120 -26.41 -34.12 2.55
N LEU A 121 -25.35 -33.32 2.45
CA LEU A 121 -25.46 -31.86 2.29
C LEU A 121 -24.86 -31.39 0.96
N SER A 122 -25.73 -30.94 0.06
CA SER A 122 -25.34 -30.33 -1.22
C SER A 122 -24.75 -28.94 -0.97
N TYR A 123 -23.45 -28.74 -1.25
CA TYR A 123 -22.81 -27.44 -1.09
C TYR A 123 -22.92 -26.60 -2.38
N ALA A 124 -23.73 -25.54 -2.32
CA ALA A 124 -23.83 -24.50 -3.35
C ALA A 124 -22.56 -23.60 -3.35
N PRO A 125 -22.20 -22.95 -4.47
CA PRO A 125 -20.98 -22.15 -4.57
C PRO A 125 -21.03 -20.98 -3.59
N VAL A 126 -19.91 -20.69 -2.94
CA VAL A 126 -19.77 -19.58 -1.98
C VAL A 126 -19.91 -18.25 -2.73
N GLY A 127 -21.15 -17.79 -2.84
CA GLY A 127 -21.48 -16.39 -3.00
C GLY A 127 -20.96 -15.61 -1.80
N ARG A 128 -20.65 -14.34 -2.04
CA ARG A 128 -20.34 -13.30 -1.05
C ARG A 128 -21.06 -13.59 0.27
N MET A 129 -20.33 -13.91 1.33
CA MET A 129 -20.93 -14.33 2.59
C MET A 129 -21.88 -13.22 3.08
N PRO A 130 -23.17 -13.52 3.36
CA PRO A 130 -23.90 -12.67 4.27
C PRO A 130 -23.18 -12.74 5.61
N GLU A 131 -23.03 -11.57 6.20
CA GLU A 131 -22.47 -11.36 7.52
C GLU A 131 -23.05 -12.38 8.48
N THR A 132 -22.16 -12.95 9.30
CA THR A 132 -22.45 -13.67 10.54
C THR A 132 -23.87 -13.41 11.04
N GLU A 133 -24.68 -14.47 11.23
CA GLU A 133 -25.92 -14.42 12.01
C GLU A 133 -25.61 -14.06 13.47
N VAL A 134 -25.13 -12.84 13.68
CA VAL A 134 -25.41 -12.04 14.85
C VAL A 134 -26.88 -11.65 14.69
N ILE A 135 -27.63 -11.57 15.77
CA ILE A 135 -28.92 -10.88 15.76
C ILE A 135 -28.59 -9.42 15.42
N VAL A 136 -28.46 -9.09 14.13
CA VAL A 136 -28.17 -7.75 13.67
C VAL A 136 -29.50 -7.02 13.81
N ASP A 137 -29.57 -6.14 14.82
CA ASP A 137 -30.67 -5.20 14.92
C ASP A 137 -30.89 -4.58 13.52
N PRO A 138 -32.09 -4.67 12.94
CA PRO A 138 -32.35 -4.18 11.58
C PRO A 138 -31.92 -2.72 11.40
N ARG A 139 -31.90 -1.94 12.49
CA ARG A 139 -31.40 -0.56 12.49
C ARG A 139 -29.89 -0.46 12.29
N LYS A 140 -29.12 -1.42 12.82
CA LYS A 140 -27.67 -1.49 12.66
C LYS A 140 -27.28 -1.90 11.23
N GLU A 141 -28.03 -2.81 10.62
CA GLU A 141 -27.83 -3.15 9.20
C GLU A 141 -28.11 -1.95 8.29
N GLN A 142 -29.19 -1.22 8.54
CA GLN A 142 -29.53 0.02 7.83
C GLN A 142 -28.42 1.07 7.99
N LEU A 143 -27.91 1.26 9.21
CA LEU A 143 -26.80 2.16 9.49
C LEU A 143 -25.55 1.84 8.65
N LEU A 144 -25.12 0.58 8.65
CA LEU A 144 -23.95 0.15 7.87
C LEU A 144 -24.17 0.31 6.37
N THR A 145 -25.39 0.05 5.91
CA THR A 145 -25.79 0.26 4.51
C THR A 145 -25.66 1.74 4.12
N ASN A 146 -26.21 2.65 4.93
CA ASN A 146 -26.14 4.09 4.70
C ASN A 146 -24.70 4.63 4.70
N LEU A 147 -23.84 4.10 5.59
CA LEU A 147 -22.41 4.45 5.59
C LEU A 147 -21.70 4.00 4.31
N LYS A 148 -22.10 2.84 3.76
CA LYS A 148 -21.51 2.29 2.54
C LYS A 148 -22.02 3.01 1.29
N THR A 149 -23.31 3.30 1.21
CA THR A 149 -23.92 4.10 0.12
C THR A 149 -23.34 5.51 0.10
N GLY A 150 -23.23 6.17 1.27
CA GLY A 150 -22.61 7.49 1.40
C GLY A 150 -21.17 7.53 0.88
N LYS A 151 -20.35 6.51 1.19
CA LYS A 151 -18.99 6.38 0.64
C LYS A 151 -18.97 6.19 -0.88
N ASN A 152 -19.91 5.41 -1.42
CA ASN A 152 -20.04 5.23 -2.86
C ASN A 152 -20.41 6.55 -3.56
N TYR A 153 -21.35 7.32 -3.01
CA TYR A 153 -21.72 8.64 -3.54
C TYR A 153 -20.55 9.62 -3.51
N LEU A 154 -19.74 9.62 -2.43
CA LEU A 154 -18.49 10.38 -2.42
C LEU A 154 -17.58 9.93 -3.56
N ARG A 155 -17.35 8.62 -3.76
CA ARG A 155 -16.50 8.16 -4.87
C ARG A 155 -17.03 8.61 -6.25
N ASN A 156 -18.35 8.64 -6.42
CA ASN A 156 -19.01 9.05 -7.65
C ASN A 156 -19.12 10.57 -7.83
N GLN A 157 -18.54 11.38 -6.93
CA GLN A 157 -18.62 12.84 -6.96
C GLN A 157 -20.05 13.40 -6.83
N GLU A 158 -20.91 12.70 -6.10
CA GLU A 158 -22.28 13.13 -5.76
C GLU A 158 -22.35 13.50 -4.26
N PRO A 159 -21.75 14.64 -3.84
CA PRO A 159 -21.57 14.95 -2.42
C PRO A 159 -22.88 15.35 -1.70
N GLU A 160 -23.91 15.76 -2.44
CA GLU A 160 -25.23 16.10 -1.88
C GLU A 160 -25.95 14.84 -1.40
N LYS A 161 -26.04 13.81 -2.24
CA LYS A 161 -26.61 12.50 -1.86
C LYS A 161 -25.78 11.84 -0.75
N ALA A 162 -24.45 11.93 -0.84
CA ALA A 162 -23.59 11.44 0.23
C ALA A 162 -23.90 12.10 1.58
N PHE A 163 -24.19 13.40 1.59
CA PHE A 163 -24.56 14.12 2.82
C PHE A 163 -25.86 13.58 3.42
N GLU A 164 -26.89 13.33 2.61
CA GLU A 164 -28.16 12.77 3.08
C GLU A 164 -27.98 11.38 3.71
N GLU A 165 -27.25 10.49 3.05
CA GLU A 165 -26.95 9.15 3.53
C GLU A 165 -26.17 9.17 4.86
N PHE A 166 -25.11 10.00 4.94
CA PHE A 166 -24.35 10.12 6.18
C PHE A 166 -25.13 10.81 7.30
N LYS A 167 -26.09 11.68 6.98
CA LYS A 167 -26.97 12.31 7.97
C LYS A 167 -27.92 11.28 8.57
N ALA A 168 -28.55 10.48 7.73
CA ALA A 168 -29.39 9.36 8.18
C ALA A 168 -28.57 8.35 9.00
N ALA A 169 -27.35 8.03 8.57
CA ALA A 169 -26.43 7.19 9.35
C ALA A 169 -26.09 7.80 10.73
N LEU A 170 -25.83 9.10 10.81
CA LEU A 170 -25.51 9.76 12.08
C LEU A 170 -26.69 9.69 13.07
N GLU A 171 -27.90 9.92 12.61
CA GLU A 171 -29.12 9.83 13.42
C GLU A 171 -29.36 8.40 13.92
N LEU A 172 -29.21 7.40 13.06
CA LEU A 172 -29.31 5.99 13.43
C LEU A 172 -28.24 5.59 14.45
N ALA A 173 -26.98 5.99 14.24
CA ALA A 173 -25.89 5.69 15.15
C ALA A 173 -26.12 6.26 16.56
N ARG A 174 -26.67 7.48 16.65
CA ARG A 174 -27.07 8.09 17.93
C ARG A 174 -28.20 7.35 18.61
N ASN A 175 -29.21 6.91 17.85
CA ASN A 175 -30.34 6.16 18.38
C ASN A 175 -29.93 4.78 18.91
N ILE A 176 -28.98 4.12 18.24
CA ILE A 176 -28.42 2.82 18.66
C ILE A 176 -27.40 3.00 19.81
N GLY A 177 -26.83 4.20 19.96
CA GLY A 177 -25.77 4.48 20.93
C GLY A 177 -24.39 4.01 20.48
N ASP A 178 -24.21 3.70 19.19
CA ASP A 178 -22.93 3.25 18.64
C ASP A 178 -22.03 4.46 18.31
N ARG A 179 -21.17 4.81 19.26
CA ARG A 179 -20.24 5.96 19.14
C ARG A 179 -19.20 5.78 18.04
N ILE A 180 -18.83 4.55 17.70
CA ILE A 180 -17.83 4.28 16.66
C ILE A 180 -18.43 4.59 15.29
N GLU A 181 -19.64 4.13 15.04
CA GLU A 181 -20.35 4.44 13.80
C GLU A 181 -20.82 5.90 13.74
N GLU A 182 -21.15 6.52 14.88
CA GLU A 182 -21.43 7.97 14.97
C GLU A 182 -20.22 8.78 14.49
N LYS A 183 -19.01 8.42 14.95
CA LYS A 183 -17.75 9.03 14.54
C LYS A 183 -17.52 8.89 13.02
N LYS A 184 -17.79 7.72 12.46
CA LYS A 184 -17.64 7.47 11.00
C LYS A 184 -18.65 8.27 10.18
N ALA A 185 -19.90 8.34 10.60
CA ALA A 185 -20.93 9.14 9.94
C ALA A 185 -20.59 10.64 9.97
N ALA A 186 -20.14 11.17 11.12
CA ALA A 186 -19.71 12.56 11.26
C ALA A 186 -18.54 12.91 10.33
N ARG A 187 -17.55 12.01 10.19
CA ARG A 187 -16.44 12.18 9.24
C ARG A 187 -16.93 12.23 7.80
N GLY A 188 -17.87 11.34 7.45
CA GLY A 188 -18.51 11.32 6.13
C GLY A 188 -19.23 12.63 5.82
N LEU A 189 -20.00 13.18 6.77
CA LEU A 189 -20.66 14.47 6.63
C LEU A 189 -19.67 15.62 6.39
N GLY A 190 -18.58 15.67 7.17
CA GLY A 190 -17.52 16.65 6.99
C GLY A 190 -16.91 16.58 5.58
N ALA A 191 -16.58 15.37 5.11
CA ALA A 191 -16.04 15.16 3.77
C ALA A 191 -17.03 15.54 2.66
N SER A 192 -18.32 15.22 2.80
CA SER A 192 -19.37 15.64 1.86
C SER A 192 -19.46 17.16 1.76
N LEU A 193 -19.41 17.86 2.88
CA LEU A 193 -19.47 19.33 2.91
C LEU A 193 -18.22 19.98 2.33
N GLN A 194 -17.03 19.41 2.56
CA GLN A 194 -15.79 19.86 1.91
C GLN A 194 -15.92 19.80 0.39
N ARG A 195 -16.48 18.72 -0.16
CA ARG A 195 -16.71 18.59 -1.60
C ARG A 195 -17.78 19.52 -2.16
N GLN A 196 -18.68 20.01 -1.31
CA GLN A 196 -19.67 21.04 -1.67
C GLN A 196 -19.12 22.47 -1.53
N GLY A 197 -17.87 22.65 -1.07
CA GLY A 197 -17.31 23.98 -0.76
C GLY A 197 -17.84 24.62 0.52
N LYS A 198 -18.58 23.88 1.36
CA LYS A 198 -19.17 24.36 2.62
C LYS A 198 -18.22 24.13 3.80
N TYR A 199 -17.03 24.72 3.73
CA TYR A 199 -15.93 24.47 4.67
C TYR A 199 -16.27 24.83 6.13
N SER A 200 -16.98 25.93 6.36
CA SER A 200 -17.39 26.36 7.72
C SER A 200 -18.29 25.33 8.42
N GLU A 201 -19.13 24.62 7.66
CA GLU A 201 -19.98 23.56 8.20
C GLU A 201 -19.18 22.26 8.36
N ALA A 202 -18.29 21.94 7.42
CA ALA A 202 -17.42 20.76 7.50
C ALA A 202 -16.57 20.76 8.78
N ILE A 203 -16.02 21.92 9.17
CA ILE A 203 -15.26 22.10 10.42
C ILE A 203 -16.09 21.67 11.64
N LYS A 204 -17.39 21.95 11.66
CA LYS A 204 -18.26 21.58 12.79
C LYS A 204 -18.36 20.05 12.94
N TYR A 205 -18.49 19.32 11.84
CA TYR A 205 -18.58 17.86 11.83
C TYR A 205 -17.23 17.19 12.11
N HIS A 206 -16.13 17.71 11.58
CA HIS A 206 -14.80 17.22 11.94
C HIS A 206 -14.45 17.51 13.41
N SER A 207 -14.90 18.64 13.95
CA SER A 207 -14.79 18.92 15.39
C SER A 207 -15.64 17.99 16.23
N LEU A 208 -16.81 17.55 15.73
CA LEU A 208 -17.64 16.55 16.38
C LEU A 208 -16.93 15.19 16.47
N VAL A 209 -16.23 14.77 15.40
CA VAL A 209 -15.39 13.55 15.41
C VAL A 209 -14.41 13.59 16.58
N MET A 210 -13.70 14.71 16.76
CA MET A 210 -12.74 14.87 17.86
C MET A 210 -13.40 14.80 19.23
N LYS A 211 -14.57 15.42 19.41
CA LYS A 211 -15.34 15.36 20.66
C LYS A 211 -15.76 13.93 21.01
N ILE A 212 -16.19 13.15 20.01
CA ILE A 212 -16.58 11.75 20.20
C ILE A 212 -15.37 10.91 20.57
N SER A 213 -14.25 11.04 19.86
CA SER A 213 -13.00 10.36 20.16
C SER A 213 -12.51 10.65 21.59
N GLN A 214 -12.55 11.92 22.01
CA GLN A 214 -12.19 12.31 23.37
C GLN A 214 -13.11 11.68 24.42
N ALA A 215 -14.42 11.62 24.18
CA ALA A 215 -15.37 10.98 25.08
C ALA A 215 -15.17 9.46 25.19
N MET A 216 -14.69 8.82 24.12
CA MET A 216 -14.38 7.39 24.07
C MET A 216 -13.00 7.04 24.66
N GLY A 217 -12.16 8.04 24.95
CA GLY A 217 -10.76 7.82 25.33
C GLY A 217 -9.91 7.21 24.21
N GLU A 218 -10.38 7.28 22.96
CA GLU A 218 -9.74 6.65 21.81
C GLU A 218 -9.17 7.73 20.88
N ASP A 219 -7.85 7.78 20.73
CA ASP A 219 -7.19 8.82 19.94
C ASP A 219 -7.09 8.50 18.44
N SER A 220 -7.41 7.25 18.04
CA SER A 220 -7.21 6.65 16.71
C SER A 220 -7.88 7.37 15.53
N GLY A 221 -8.85 8.24 15.80
CA GLY A 221 -9.60 8.98 14.78
C GLY A 221 -9.30 10.48 14.72
N ASN A 222 -8.41 10.97 15.59
CA ASN A 222 -8.19 12.41 15.75
C ASN A 222 -7.20 12.96 14.74
N THR A 223 -6.19 12.19 14.33
CA THR A 223 -5.17 12.63 13.37
C THR A 223 -5.81 13.06 12.04
N GLU A 224 -6.64 12.21 11.42
CA GLU A 224 -7.38 12.57 10.19
C GLU A 224 -8.26 13.82 10.36
N ALA A 225 -8.89 13.99 11.53
CA ALA A 225 -9.77 15.13 11.80
C ALA A 225 -8.99 16.45 11.90
N TYR A 226 -7.78 16.45 12.49
CA TYR A 226 -6.91 17.64 12.53
C TYR A 226 -6.52 18.08 11.11
N GLY A 227 -6.10 17.14 10.26
CA GLY A 227 -5.76 17.42 8.86
C GLY A 227 -6.95 17.98 8.09
N ALA A 228 -8.12 17.34 8.20
CA ALA A 228 -9.32 17.78 7.49
C ALA A 228 -9.81 19.17 7.93
N ILE A 229 -9.69 19.53 9.21
CA ILE A 229 -9.99 20.87 9.71
C ILE A 229 -8.98 21.89 9.18
N ALA A 230 -7.69 21.54 9.15
CA ALA A 230 -6.65 22.40 8.60
C ALA A 230 -6.93 22.70 7.12
N ASP A 231 -7.24 21.67 6.32
CA ASP A 231 -7.63 21.81 4.91
C ASP A 231 -8.83 22.76 4.76
N CYS A 232 -9.86 22.62 5.60
CA CYS A 232 -11.02 23.52 5.57
C CYS A 232 -10.64 24.99 5.86
N TYR A 233 -9.74 25.23 6.82
CA TYR A 233 -9.27 26.59 7.11
C TYR A 233 -8.41 27.18 5.99
N THR A 234 -7.60 26.36 5.34
CA THR A 234 -6.83 26.74 4.14
C THR A 234 -7.76 27.24 3.04
N GLU A 235 -8.83 26.49 2.75
CA GLU A 235 -9.83 26.87 1.73
C GLU A 235 -10.64 28.13 2.10
N LEU A 236 -10.80 28.40 3.40
CA LEU A 236 -11.42 29.64 3.89
C LEU A 236 -10.46 30.85 3.89
N GLY A 237 -9.17 30.65 3.62
CA GLY A 237 -8.14 31.69 3.64
C GLY A 237 -7.60 32.04 5.04
N ASP A 238 -8.00 31.31 6.09
CA ASP A 238 -7.52 31.51 7.47
C ASP A 238 -6.25 30.68 7.71
N LEU A 239 -5.15 31.13 7.12
CA LEU A 239 -3.87 30.42 7.15
C LEU A 239 -3.26 30.31 8.56
N GLU A 240 -3.55 31.28 9.44
CA GLU A 240 -3.04 31.24 10.82
C GLU A 240 -3.65 30.07 11.59
N ARG A 241 -4.97 29.86 11.47
CA ARG A 241 -5.62 28.71 12.09
C ARG A 241 -5.26 27.42 11.38
N ALA A 242 -5.21 27.41 10.05
CA ALA A 242 -4.78 26.24 9.29
C ALA A 242 -3.41 25.72 9.75
N GLY A 243 -2.41 26.62 9.88
CA GLY A 243 -1.08 26.28 10.39
C GLY A 243 -1.12 25.62 11.77
N LYS A 244 -1.85 26.20 12.73
CA LYS A 244 -1.99 25.62 14.09
C LYS A 244 -2.61 24.21 14.07
N PHE A 245 -3.51 23.92 13.15
CA PHE A 245 -4.10 22.58 13.01
C PHE A 245 -3.17 21.61 12.27
N TYR A 246 -2.43 22.06 11.26
CA TYR A 246 -1.39 21.25 10.61
C TYR A 246 -0.24 20.90 11.56
N ASP A 247 0.20 21.82 12.42
CA ASP A 247 1.23 21.53 13.43
C ASP A 247 0.78 20.40 14.37
N LYS A 248 -0.48 20.43 14.81
CA LYS A 248 -1.06 19.37 15.64
C LYS A 248 -1.23 18.05 14.89
N TYR A 249 -1.55 18.11 13.60
CA TYR A 249 -1.64 16.94 12.74
C TYR A 249 -0.28 16.25 12.59
N ILE A 250 0.77 17.02 12.26
CA ILE A 250 2.14 16.52 12.11
C ILE A 250 2.66 15.97 13.44
N ALA A 251 2.51 16.72 14.54
CA ALA A 251 2.95 16.27 15.86
C ALA A 251 2.23 15.00 16.36
N ARG A 252 1.08 14.63 15.77
CA ARG A 252 0.41 13.35 16.02
C ARG A 252 0.94 12.24 15.12
N LEU A 253 1.14 12.51 13.83
CA LEU A 253 1.74 11.55 12.90
C LEU A 253 3.12 11.07 13.36
N GLU A 254 3.90 11.93 14.04
CA GLU A 254 5.21 11.56 14.59
C GLU A 254 5.13 10.62 15.81
N LYS A 255 3.95 10.50 16.43
CA LYS A 255 3.74 9.66 17.63
C LYS A 255 3.14 8.29 17.31
N ASP A 256 2.54 8.13 16.15
CA ASP A 256 1.92 6.89 15.65
C ASP A 256 2.98 5.97 14.99
#